data_AF-A0A7C3EGB7-F1
#
_entry.id   AF-A0A7C3EGB7-F1
#
_cell.length_a   1.000
_cell.length_b   1.000
_cell.length_c   1.000
_cell.angle_alpha   90.00
_cell.angle_beta   90.00
_cell.angle_gamma   90.00
#
_symmetry.space_group_name_H-M   'P 1'
#
loop_
_entity.id
_entity.type
_entity.pdbx_description
1 polymer ?
#
loop_
_entity_poly.entity_id
_entity_poly.type
_entity_poly.pdbx_seq_one_letter_code
_entity_poly.pdbx_strand_id
1 'polypeptide(L)'
;MKKIILIIYLIQLYFPNFSNSQLTYFPPIGSDSWKTIPISQLGWDESKIEPFFNFLNQKNTKAFILLKDGKIVIEKYFDSFNKDSIWYWASAGKTLTSALVGIAQQDGLLNLNDKTSKYLGNGWTSCPIDKEDLITVRHQLTMTTGLDYKVEDLDCTDPECLKYRADAGSQWYYHNAPYTLLEKVVEKATGLNYNLYFTQKIRNQIGMNGIWLKLGYNNVYFSNARSMARYGILIANNGFWEDKNIIKDKAYLNQIINTSQELNKSYGYLWWLNGKESCMIPGSSMVFNSMLMPDAPKDVYAALGKDGQILNISPSTGIIWVRMGERPDNQFFISTNFSNDVWQYLNQIIKPLSVTDQFSDKNIIISSNPALDYIEITSNMSFPSNRESEIKIYNTLGECVMKVVVHCNVPLQRIDISHLPVGIYFIKIGDQTEKFMVVR
;
A
#
# COMPACT_ATOMS: atom_id res chain seq x y z
N MET A 1 35.15 -15.79 -59.50
CA MET A 1 34.25 -16.37 -58.48
C MET A 1 35.13 -16.78 -57.30
N LYS A 2 35.02 -16.34 -56.04
CA LYS A 2 34.24 -15.37 -55.26
C LYS A 2 35.20 -14.92 -54.13
N LYS A 3 35.37 -13.63 -53.86
CA LYS A 3 36.09 -13.14 -52.66
C LYS A 3 35.20 -13.35 -51.44
N ILE A 4 35.66 -14.09 -50.44
CA ILE A 4 34.99 -14.26 -49.14
C ILE A 4 35.49 -13.14 -48.24
N ILE A 5 34.61 -12.19 -47.95
CA ILE A 5 34.81 -11.12 -46.96
C ILE A 5 34.25 -11.66 -45.64
N LEU A 6 35.12 -11.83 -44.64
CA LEU A 6 34.75 -12.20 -43.28
C LEU A 6 34.31 -10.92 -42.55
N ILE A 7 33.01 -10.75 -42.33
CA ILE A 7 32.45 -9.65 -41.55
C ILE A 7 32.35 -10.11 -40.10
N ILE A 8 33.19 -9.56 -39.23
CA ILE A 8 33.12 -9.74 -37.77
C ILE A 8 32.00 -8.85 -37.25
N TYR A 9 30.87 -9.45 -36.85
CA TYR A 9 29.82 -8.76 -36.11
C TYR A 9 30.26 -8.57 -34.65
N LEU A 10 30.60 -7.34 -34.29
CA LEU A 10 30.71 -6.90 -32.90
C LEU A 10 29.28 -6.77 -32.34
N ILE A 11 28.83 -7.77 -31.60
CA ILE A 11 27.61 -7.69 -30.79
C ILE A 11 27.93 -6.79 -29.59
N GLN A 12 27.59 -5.50 -29.68
CA GLN A 12 27.46 -4.65 -28.52
C GLN A 12 26.26 -5.15 -27.70
N LEU A 13 26.55 -5.88 -26.63
CA LEU A 13 25.59 -6.19 -25.58
C LEU A 13 25.14 -4.86 -24.96
N TYR A 14 23.97 -4.38 -25.37
CA TYR A 14 23.21 -3.38 -24.64
C TYR A 14 22.86 -3.97 -23.28
N PHE A 15 23.61 -3.61 -22.24
CA PHE A 15 23.13 -3.77 -20.88
C PHE A 15 21.96 -2.80 -20.71
N PRO A 16 20.72 -3.26 -20.47
CA PRO A 16 19.68 -2.36 -20.03
C PRO A 16 20.17 -1.73 -18.72
N ASN A 17 20.15 -0.39 -18.66
CA ASN A 17 20.25 0.33 -17.41
C ASN A 17 19.05 -0.08 -16.55
N PHE A 18 19.21 -1.14 -15.76
CA PHE A 18 18.35 -1.36 -14.61
C PHE A 18 18.55 -0.13 -13.73
N SER A 19 17.52 0.70 -13.60
CA SER A 19 17.40 1.58 -12.43
C SER A 19 17.66 0.71 -11.21
N ASN A 20 18.71 1.02 -10.45
CA ASN A 20 19.01 0.39 -9.18
C ASN A 20 17.86 0.70 -8.21
N SER A 21 16.76 -0.05 -8.31
CA SER A 21 15.94 -0.33 -7.14
C SER A 21 16.86 -1.02 -6.15
N GLN A 22 17.15 -0.36 -5.03
CA GLN A 22 17.95 -0.98 -4.00
C GLN A 22 17.17 -2.22 -3.54
N LEU A 23 17.74 -3.41 -3.76
CA LEU A 23 17.17 -4.69 -3.33
C LEU A 23 16.73 -4.57 -1.86
N THR A 24 15.47 -4.91 -1.58
CA THR A 24 14.94 -4.86 -0.21
C THR A 24 15.79 -5.70 0.73
N TYR A 25 16.14 -5.12 1.87
CA TYR A 25 16.85 -5.83 2.92
C TYR A 25 15.89 -6.70 3.73
N PHE A 26 16.24 -7.97 3.90
CA PHE A 26 15.54 -8.88 4.81
C PHE A 26 16.41 -9.10 6.06
N PRO A 27 15.89 -8.86 7.27
CA PRO A 27 16.65 -9.10 8.49
C PRO A 27 16.81 -10.61 8.75
N PRO A 28 18.02 -11.08 9.12
CA PRO A 28 18.29 -12.50 9.35
C PRO A 28 17.32 -13.12 10.36
N ILE A 29 16.94 -14.37 10.12
CA ILE A 29 16.07 -15.14 11.02
C ILE A 29 16.91 -15.67 12.19
N GLY A 30 16.38 -15.63 13.41
CA GLY A 30 17.08 -16.09 14.60
C GLY A 30 18.22 -15.17 15.06
N SER A 31 18.24 -13.92 14.60
CA SER A 31 19.22 -12.90 14.98
C SER A 31 18.55 -11.57 15.28
N ASP A 32 19.14 -10.84 16.22
CA ASP A 32 18.76 -9.45 16.54
C ASP A 32 19.37 -8.42 15.59
N SER A 33 20.23 -8.87 14.67
CA SER A 33 20.87 -7.99 13.69
C SER A 33 19.85 -7.46 12.69
N TRP A 34 19.78 -6.13 12.57
CA TRP A 34 18.97 -5.45 11.57
C TRP A 34 19.76 -4.26 11.06
N LYS A 35 20.02 -4.22 9.75
CA LYS A 35 20.74 -3.09 9.15
C LYS A 35 19.95 -1.81 9.34
N THR A 36 20.66 -0.78 9.77
CA THR A 36 20.13 0.58 9.88
C THR A 36 20.63 1.42 8.70
N ILE A 37 19.91 2.48 8.38
CA ILE A 37 20.34 3.55 7.48
C ILE A 37 20.14 4.89 8.18
N PRO A 38 21.21 5.68 8.39
CA PRO A 38 21.09 7.00 9.01
C PRO A 38 20.20 7.94 8.17
N ILE A 39 19.45 8.80 8.84
CA ILE A 39 18.55 9.78 8.23
C ILE A 39 19.33 10.73 7.29
N SER A 40 20.51 11.19 7.71
CA SER A 40 21.45 11.97 6.88
C SER A 40 21.84 11.29 5.57
N GLN A 41 21.98 9.95 5.54
CA GLN A 41 22.29 9.23 4.30
C GLN A 41 21.11 9.25 3.29
N LEU A 42 19.89 9.44 3.79
CA LEU A 42 18.69 9.57 2.97
C LEU A 42 18.41 11.03 2.52
N GLY A 43 19.21 11.99 2.98
CA GLY A 43 18.96 13.42 2.76
C GLY A 43 17.71 13.94 3.47
N TRP A 44 17.21 13.21 4.46
CA TRP A 44 16.03 13.57 5.25
C TRP A 44 16.37 14.60 6.32
N ASP A 45 15.36 15.34 6.78
CA ASP A 45 15.52 16.44 7.73
C ASP A 45 15.61 15.93 9.18
N GLU A 46 16.83 15.77 9.68
CA GLU A 46 17.10 15.37 11.06
C GLU A 46 16.52 16.35 12.09
N SER A 47 16.34 17.64 11.75
CA SER A 47 15.79 18.64 12.69
C SER A 47 14.31 18.39 13.04
N LYS A 48 13.61 17.58 12.24
CA LYS A 48 12.20 17.25 12.43
C LYS A 48 11.97 16.01 13.29
N ILE A 49 13.04 15.30 13.68
CA ILE A 49 12.95 14.04 14.43
C ILE A 49 12.51 14.25 15.88
N GLU A 50 13.11 15.20 16.60
CA GLU A 50 12.72 15.50 17.98
C GLU A 50 11.25 15.95 18.10
N PRO A 51 10.74 16.87 17.25
CA PRO A 51 9.30 17.17 17.20
C PRO A 51 8.43 15.94 16.97
N PHE A 52 8.85 15.02 16.09
CA PHE A 52 8.10 13.79 15.82
C PHE A 52 8.11 12.83 17.01
N PHE A 53 9.24 12.67 17.70
CA PHE A 53 9.32 11.85 18.92
C PHE A 53 8.47 12.41 20.05
N ASN A 54 8.43 13.74 20.21
CA ASN A 54 7.54 14.39 21.17
C ASN A 54 6.07 14.12 20.86
N PHE A 55 5.68 14.21 19.59
CA PHE A 55 4.33 13.83 19.15
C PHE A 55 4.00 12.37 19.47
N LEU A 56 4.88 11.43 19.10
CA LEU A 56 4.67 10.00 19.36
C LEU A 56 4.50 9.71 20.86
N ASN A 57 5.32 10.35 21.71
CA ASN A 57 5.25 10.23 23.16
C ASN A 57 3.91 10.77 23.71
N GLN A 58 3.50 11.97 23.28
CA GLN A 58 2.22 12.56 23.66
C GLN A 58 1.01 11.72 23.22
N LYS A 59 1.17 10.93 22.17
CA LYS A 59 0.16 10.01 21.64
C LYS A 59 0.33 8.58 22.17
N ASN A 60 0.89 8.41 23.37
CA ASN A 60 1.00 7.14 24.10
C ASN A 60 1.64 6.00 23.30
N THR A 61 2.57 6.33 22.41
CA THR A 61 3.33 5.32 21.66
C THR A 61 4.29 4.60 22.60
N LYS A 62 4.37 3.28 22.48
CA LYS A 62 5.32 2.45 23.23
C LYS A 62 6.48 1.98 22.35
N ALA A 63 6.21 1.68 21.08
CA ALA A 63 7.23 1.35 20.08
C ALA A 63 6.87 1.95 18.72
N PHE A 64 7.86 2.54 18.06
CA PHE A 64 7.76 3.01 16.67
C PHE A 64 8.97 2.52 15.87
N ILE A 65 8.73 1.93 14.71
CA ILE A 65 9.77 1.52 13.77
C ILE A 65 9.44 2.12 12.40
N LEU A 66 10.38 2.81 11.78
CA LEU A 66 10.34 3.27 10.39
C LEU A 66 11.41 2.52 9.60
N LEU A 67 10.99 1.88 8.52
CA LEU A 67 11.85 1.21 7.58
C LEU A 67 11.89 1.95 6.24
N LYS A 68 13.04 1.89 5.59
CA LYS A 68 13.24 2.24 4.19
C LYS A 68 13.89 1.05 3.49
N ASP A 69 13.21 0.47 2.53
CA ASP A 69 13.65 -0.70 1.76
C ASP A 69 14.12 -1.85 2.67
N GLY A 70 13.35 -2.07 3.75
CA GLY A 70 13.60 -3.10 4.76
C GLY A 70 14.66 -2.77 5.82
N LYS A 71 15.42 -1.68 5.68
CA LYS A 71 16.41 -1.23 6.68
C LYS A 71 15.77 -0.28 7.69
N ILE A 72 16.21 -0.31 8.94
CA ILE A 72 15.71 0.58 10.00
C ILE A 72 16.25 1.99 9.79
N VAL A 73 15.35 2.96 9.66
CA VAL A 73 15.67 4.40 9.71
C VAL A 73 15.47 4.94 11.11
N ILE A 74 14.34 4.58 11.73
CA ILE A 74 13.98 4.96 13.10
C ILE A 74 13.56 3.69 13.82
N GLU A 75 14.10 3.49 15.01
CA GLU A 75 13.61 2.51 15.97
C GLU A 75 13.62 3.18 17.34
N LYS A 76 12.43 3.49 17.85
CA LYS A 76 12.25 4.22 19.11
C LYS A 76 11.28 3.46 20.00
N TYR A 77 11.73 3.22 21.22
CA TYR A 77 10.91 2.71 22.30
C TYR A 77 10.73 3.80 23.36
N PHE A 78 9.55 3.85 23.95
CA PHE A 78 9.16 4.84 24.96
C PHE A 78 8.89 4.15 26.30
N ASP A 79 8.92 4.90 27.39
CA ASP A 79 8.77 4.37 28.75
C ASP A 79 9.73 3.20 29.04
N SER A 80 9.21 2.09 29.56
CA SER A 80 9.95 0.86 29.84
C SER A 80 10.01 -0.13 28.67
N PHE A 81 9.48 0.24 27.49
CA PHE A 81 9.52 -0.65 26.33
C PHE A 81 10.93 -0.77 25.76
N ASN A 82 11.19 -1.92 25.17
CA ASN A 82 12.39 -2.22 24.42
C ASN A 82 12.05 -3.15 23.24
N LYS A 83 13.07 -3.55 22.48
CA LYS A 83 12.94 -4.40 21.29
C LYS A 83 12.29 -5.77 21.54
N ASP A 84 12.33 -6.25 22.77
CA ASP A 84 11.82 -7.56 23.18
C ASP A 84 10.45 -7.48 23.86
N SER A 85 9.96 -6.26 24.16
CA SER A 85 8.64 -6.04 24.73
C SER A 85 7.53 -6.58 23.82
N ILE A 86 6.65 -7.40 24.39
CA ILE A 86 5.51 -7.99 23.71
C ILE A 86 4.27 -7.12 23.91
N TRP A 87 3.53 -6.87 22.83
CA TRP A 87 2.27 -6.13 22.85
C TRP A 87 1.24 -6.76 21.91
N TYR A 88 -0.03 -6.48 22.15
CA TYR A 88 -1.12 -7.01 21.34
C TYR A 88 -1.29 -6.23 20.04
N TRP A 89 -1.77 -6.90 18.98
CA TRP A 89 -2.02 -6.30 17.67
C TRP A 89 -3.45 -5.78 17.50
N ALA A 90 -4.36 -6.16 18.40
CA ALA A 90 -5.80 -5.94 18.23
C ALA A 90 -6.25 -6.35 16.82
N SER A 91 -7.12 -5.55 16.19
CA SER A 91 -7.59 -5.76 14.83
C SER A 91 -6.51 -5.69 13.73
N ALA A 92 -5.30 -5.17 13.99
CA ALA A 92 -4.23 -5.28 13.00
C ALA A 92 -3.88 -6.75 12.71
N GLY A 93 -4.09 -7.64 13.70
CA GLY A 93 -3.93 -9.09 13.55
C GLY A 93 -4.83 -9.72 12.49
N LYS A 94 -5.97 -9.11 12.12
CA LYS A 94 -6.85 -9.59 11.04
C LYS A 94 -6.09 -9.77 9.73
N THR A 95 -5.10 -8.93 9.48
CA THR A 95 -4.27 -9.03 8.28
C THR A 95 -3.44 -10.31 8.26
N LEU A 96 -2.98 -10.83 9.41
CA LEU A 96 -2.32 -12.12 9.52
C LEU A 96 -3.29 -13.27 9.21
N THR A 97 -4.55 -13.18 9.68
CA THR A 97 -5.61 -14.13 9.31
C THR A 97 -5.85 -14.12 7.80
N SER A 98 -5.90 -12.95 7.16
CA SER A 98 -6.01 -12.82 5.70
C SER A 98 -4.86 -13.53 4.98
N ALA A 99 -3.62 -13.39 5.45
CA ALA A 99 -2.50 -14.11 4.88
C ALA A 99 -2.64 -15.64 5.04
N LEU A 100 -3.09 -16.13 6.20
CA LEU A 100 -3.30 -17.58 6.41
C LEU A 100 -4.40 -18.16 5.54
N VAL A 101 -5.51 -17.46 5.36
CA VAL A 101 -6.59 -17.88 4.45
C VAL A 101 -6.05 -17.95 3.02
N GLY A 102 -5.26 -16.97 2.59
CA GLY A 102 -4.58 -16.99 1.29
C GLY A 102 -3.63 -18.17 1.11
N ILE A 103 -2.82 -18.48 2.13
CA ILE A 103 -1.91 -19.64 2.10
C ILE A 103 -2.70 -20.95 2.09
N ALA A 104 -3.77 -21.07 2.86
CA ALA A 104 -4.64 -22.25 2.85
C ALA A 104 -5.33 -22.44 1.48
N GLN A 105 -5.75 -21.35 0.82
CA GLN A 105 -6.25 -21.42 -0.55
C GLN A 105 -5.17 -21.85 -1.54
N GLN A 106 -4.00 -21.24 -1.47
CA GLN A 106 -2.85 -21.57 -2.30
C GLN A 106 -2.50 -23.07 -2.20
N ASP A 107 -2.58 -23.64 -1.00
CA ASP A 107 -2.28 -25.04 -0.74
C ASP A 107 -3.46 -25.98 -1.12
N GLY A 108 -4.54 -25.43 -1.69
CA GLY A 108 -5.72 -26.19 -2.13
C GLY A 108 -6.61 -26.71 -0.99
N LEU A 109 -6.42 -26.20 0.23
CA LEU A 109 -7.13 -26.67 1.44
C LEU A 109 -8.47 -25.96 1.63
N LEU A 110 -8.64 -24.77 1.06
CA LEU A 110 -9.92 -24.07 1.00
C LEU A 110 -10.09 -23.30 -0.32
N ASN A 111 -11.32 -22.87 -0.62
CA ASN A 111 -11.60 -21.92 -1.68
C ASN A 111 -12.37 -20.73 -1.13
N LEU A 112 -12.01 -19.50 -1.53
CA LEU A 112 -12.71 -18.30 -1.06
C LEU A 112 -14.20 -18.28 -1.42
N ASN A 113 -14.60 -18.93 -2.50
CA ASN A 113 -15.98 -19.00 -2.96
C ASN A 113 -16.76 -20.16 -2.35
N ASP A 114 -16.12 -21.00 -1.52
CA ASP A 114 -16.85 -22.00 -0.75
C ASP A 114 -17.77 -21.31 0.25
N LYS A 115 -18.94 -21.92 0.45
CA LYS A 115 -19.84 -21.58 1.56
C LYS A 115 -19.10 -21.74 2.88
N THR A 116 -19.26 -20.81 3.81
CA THR A 116 -18.66 -20.91 5.14
C THR A 116 -19.17 -22.15 5.89
N SER A 117 -20.43 -22.55 5.65
CA SER A 117 -21.05 -23.78 6.20
C SER A 117 -20.32 -25.07 5.80
N LYS A 118 -19.55 -25.08 4.69
CA LYS A 118 -18.67 -26.20 4.32
C LYS A 118 -17.64 -26.52 5.41
N TYR A 119 -17.17 -25.51 6.13
CA TYR A 119 -16.12 -25.65 7.14
C TYR A 119 -16.69 -25.66 8.56
N LEU A 120 -17.70 -24.82 8.82
CA LEU A 120 -18.26 -24.65 10.16
C LEU A 120 -19.45 -25.59 10.45
N GLY A 121 -20.01 -26.22 9.41
CA GLY A 121 -21.28 -26.93 9.47
C GLY A 121 -22.48 -25.98 9.30
N ASN A 122 -23.65 -26.56 9.00
CA ASN A 122 -24.90 -25.80 8.95
C ASN A 122 -25.33 -25.38 10.37
N GLY A 123 -26.00 -24.24 10.49
CA GLY A 123 -26.43 -23.67 11.77
C GLY A 123 -25.29 -23.01 12.53
N TRP A 124 -24.23 -22.61 11.83
CA TRP A 124 -23.17 -21.77 12.41
C TRP A 124 -23.65 -20.33 12.63
N THR A 125 -24.78 -19.96 12.05
CA THR A 125 -25.56 -18.74 12.30
C THR A 125 -27.01 -19.10 12.68
N SER A 126 -27.79 -18.11 13.12
CA SER A 126 -29.25 -18.25 13.26
C SER A 126 -30.02 -17.80 12.01
N CYS A 127 -29.35 -17.72 10.85
CA CYS A 127 -29.99 -17.35 9.60
C CYS A 127 -30.85 -18.51 9.07
N PRO A 128 -31.90 -18.22 8.26
CA PRO A 128 -32.48 -19.23 7.39
C PRO A 128 -31.40 -19.90 6.53
N ILE A 129 -31.49 -21.21 6.31
CA ILE A 129 -30.41 -22.01 5.69
C ILE A 129 -30.05 -21.52 4.29
N ASP A 130 -31.02 -21.07 3.50
CA ASP A 130 -30.84 -20.51 2.18
C ASP A 130 -30.03 -19.20 2.21
N LYS A 131 -30.11 -18.46 3.33
CA LYS A 131 -29.37 -17.21 3.57
C LYS A 131 -27.99 -17.46 4.15
N GLU A 132 -27.86 -18.40 5.09
CA GLU A 132 -26.57 -18.85 5.62
C GLU A 132 -25.66 -19.35 4.48
N ASP A 133 -26.23 -20.09 3.54
CA ASP A 133 -25.53 -20.66 2.39
C ASP A 133 -25.07 -19.64 1.33
N LEU A 134 -25.49 -18.38 1.42
CA LEU A 134 -24.94 -17.29 0.61
C LEU A 134 -23.60 -16.79 1.18
N ILE A 135 -23.32 -17.03 2.46
CA ILE A 135 -22.11 -16.54 3.11
C ILE A 135 -20.94 -17.43 2.71
N THR A 136 -19.91 -16.82 2.12
CA THR A 136 -18.69 -17.49 1.69
C THR A 136 -17.51 -17.03 2.54
N VAL A 137 -16.40 -17.77 2.47
CA VAL A 137 -15.13 -17.35 3.09
C VAL A 137 -14.71 -15.95 2.62
N ARG A 138 -14.93 -15.62 1.34
CA ARG A 138 -14.72 -14.29 0.78
C ARG A 138 -15.52 -13.23 1.53
N HIS A 139 -16.81 -13.47 1.79
CA HIS A 139 -17.69 -12.51 2.48
C HIS A 139 -17.20 -12.19 3.90
N GLN A 140 -16.58 -13.14 4.60
CA GLN A 140 -15.94 -12.91 5.90
C GLN A 140 -14.68 -12.03 5.77
N LEU A 141 -13.85 -12.26 4.74
CA LEU A 141 -12.65 -11.44 4.46
C LEU A 141 -12.97 -10.00 4.05
N THR A 142 -14.09 -9.80 3.36
CA THR A 142 -14.48 -8.49 2.80
C THR A 142 -15.42 -7.70 3.69
N MET A 143 -15.78 -8.23 4.86
CA MET A 143 -16.75 -7.62 5.80
C MET A 143 -18.13 -7.42 5.16
N THR A 144 -18.55 -8.37 4.31
CA THR A 144 -19.83 -8.32 3.58
C THR A 144 -20.72 -9.53 3.82
N THR A 145 -20.73 -10.06 5.04
CA THR A 145 -21.55 -11.25 5.38
C THR A 145 -23.05 -10.98 5.38
N GLY A 146 -23.48 -9.71 5.46
CA GLY A 146 -24.90 -9.36 5.55
C GLY A 146 -25.55 -9.70 6.90
N LEU A 147 -24.76 -10.15 7.89
CA LEU A 147 -25.21 -10.45 9.24
C LEU A 147 -25.56 -9.16 10.00
N ASP A 148 -26.53 -9.26 10.91
CA ASP A 148 -27.02 -8.10 11.65
C ASP A 148 -25.95 -7.55 12.59
N TYR A 149 -25.57 -6.29 12.36
CA TYR A 149 -24.60 -5.56 13.17
C TYR A 149 -25.27 -4.69 14.23
N LYS A 150 -26.60 -4.74 14.36
CA LYS A 150 -27.34 -4.08 15.44
C LYS A 150 -27.49 -4.95 16.69
N VAL A 151 -26.79 -6.08 16.73
CA VAL A 151 -26.74 -6.97 17.89
C VAL A 151 -26.00 -6.32 19.06
N GLU A 152 -26.26 -6.79 20.27
CA GLU A 152 -25.68 -6.22 21.49
C GLU A 152 -24.16 -6.42 21.57
N ASP A 153 -23.67 -7.57 21.09
CA ASP A 153 -22.26 -7.92 21.08
C ASP A 153 -21.80 -8.31 19.67
N LEU A 154 -20.99 -7.44 19.06
CA LEU A 154 -20.39 -7.64 17.74
C LEU A 154 -19.23 -8.65 17.73
N ASP A 155 -18.77 -9.09 18.90
CA ASP A 155 -17.71 -10.08 19.05
C ASP A 155 -18.26 -11.49 19.25
N CYS A 156 -19.53 -11.63 19.64
CA CYS A 156 -20.18 -12.91 19.91
C CYS A 156 -20.25 -13.81 18.67
N THR A 157 -19.54 -14.94 18.70
CA THR A 157 -19.50 -15.90 17.58
C THR A 157 -20.52 -17.02 17.68
N ASP A 158 -21.38 -17.00 18.68
CA ASP A 158 -22.40 -18.03 18.87
C ASP A 158 -23.52 -17.84 17.82
N PRO A 159 -24.13 -18.93 17.32
CA PRO A 159 -25.13 -18.83 16.24
C PRO A 159 -26.26 -17.84 16.53
N GLU A 160 -26.71 -17.76 17.78
CA GLU A 160 -27.78 -16.85 18.23
C GLU A 160 -27.45 -15.35 18.11
N CYS A 161 -26.17 -15.00 18.09
CA CYS A 161 -25.69 -13.65 17.86
C CYS A 161 -25.58 -13.32 16.35
N LEU A 162 -25.50 -14.33 15.49
CA LEU A 162 -25.28 -14.18 14.05
C LEU A 162 -26.61 -14.25 13.30
N LYS A 163 -27.36 -13.15 13.36
CA LYS A 163 -28.71 -13.05 12.79
C LYS A 163 -28.68 -12.57 11.34
N TYR A 164 -29.64 -13.01 10.55
CA TYR A 164 -29.82 -12.53 9.18
C TYR A 164 -30.31 -11.08 9.18
N ARG A 165 -29.71 -10.23 8.32
CA ARG A 165 -30.18 -8.87 8.06
C ARG A 165 -30.33 -8.60 6.57
N ALA A 166 -29.34 -9.00 5.78
CA ALA A 166 -29.33 -8.85 4.34
C ALA A 166 -28.56 -10.00 3.69
N ASP A 167 -28.75 -10.20 2.39
CA ASP A 167 -28.00 -11.19 1.63
C ASP A 167 -26.50 -10.85 1.65
N ALA A 168 -25.65 -11.88 1.74
CA ALA A 168 -24.21 -11.70 1.70
C ALA A 168 -23.79 -10.97 0.42
N GLY A 169 -22.85 -10.03 0.55
CA GLY A 169 -22.40 -9.16 -0.53
C GLY A 169 -23.24 -7.89 -0.72
N SER A 170 -24.45 -7.80 -0.17
CA SER A 170 -25.31 -6.61 -0.35
C SER A 170 -25.06 -5.47 0.63
N GLN A 171 -24.31 -5.75 1.71
CA GLN A 171 -23.98 -4.77 2.74
C GLN A 171 -22.54 -4.95 3.22
N TRP A 172 -21.86 -3.83 3.47
CA TRP A 172 -20.58 -3.79 4.19
C TRP A 172 -20.80 -3.27 5.61
N TYR A 173 -20.25 -3.99 6.59
CA TYR A 173 -20.14 -3.51 7.96
C TYR A 173 -18.95 -4.19 8.64
N TYR A 174 -18.17 -3.42 9.41
CA TYR A 174 -17.04 -3.94 10.17
C TYR A 174 -17.52 -4.80 11.36
N HIS A 175 -17.90 -6.05 11.08
CA HIS A 175 -18.47 -6.99 12.03
C HIS A 175 -17.37 -7.97 12.49
N ASN A 176 -17.08 -7.98 13.79
CA ASN A 176 -15.93 -8.70 14.31
C ASN A 176 -16.17 -10.22 14.37
N ALA A 177 -17.32 -10.69 14.86
CA ALA A 177 -17.60 -12.11 15.02
C ALA A 177 -17.44 -12.96 13.73
N PRO A 178 -17.94 -12.54 12.55
CA PRO A 178 -17.79 -13.33 11.33
C PRO A 178 -16.33 -13.44 10.86
N TYR A 179 -15.50 -12.41 11.05
CA TYR A 179 -14.06 -12.52 10.79
C TYR A 179 -13.42 -13.51 11.76
N THR A 180 -13.75 -13.44 13.06
CA THR A 180 -13.13 -14.28 14.09
C THR A 180 -13.33 -15.77 13.78
N LEU A 181 -14.48 -16.12 13.21
CA LEU A 181 -14.76 -17.49 12.75
C LEU A 181 -13.87 -18.00 11.60
N LEU A 182 -13.14 -17.13 10.90
CA LEU A 182 -12.12 -17.56 9.92
C LEU A 182 -11.01 -18.39 10.57
N GLU A 183 -10.74 -18.23 11.87
CA GLU A 183 -9.86 -19.13 12.62
C GLU A 183 -10.34 -20.58 12.49
N LYS A 184 -11.61 -20.83 12.86
CA LYS A 184 -12.20 -22.17 12.79
C LYS A 184 -12.28 -22.68 11.35
N VAL A 185 -12.54 -21.80 10.37
CA VAL A 185 -12.50 -22.16 8.95
C VAL A 185 -11.11 -22.69 8.57
N VAL A 186 -10.04 -21.96 8.94
CA VAL A 186 -8.65 -22.38 8.68
C VAL A 186 -8.31 -23.67 9.42
N GLU A 187 -8.69 -23.83 10.68
CA GLU A 187 -8.44 -25.07 11.43
C GLU A 187 -9.14 -26.27 10.80
N LYS A 188 -10.40 -26.10 10.35
CA LYS A 188 -11.17 -27.17 9.70
C LYS A 188 -10.64 -27.50 8.31
N ALA A 189 -10.24 -26.50 7.53
CA ALA A 189 -9.65 -26.69 6.21
C ALA A 189 -8.28 -27.40 6.28
N THR A 190 -7.45 -27.04 7.27
CA THR A 190 -6.07 -27.52 7.35
C THR A 190 -5.90 -28.76 8.22
N GLY A 191 -6.85 -29.03 9.12
CA GLY A 191 -6.72 -30.05 10.16
C GLY A 191 -5.70 -29.71 11.25
N LEU A 192 -5.15 -28.49 11.24
CA LEU A 192 -4.13 -28.04 12.18
C LEU A 192 -4.70 -26.98 13.12
N ASN A 193 -4.20 -26.96 14.36
CA ASN A 193 -4.49 -25.86 15.26
C ASN A 193 -3.97 -24.53 14.67
N TYR A 194 -4.73 -23.45 14.87
CA TYR A 194 -4.46 -22.15 14.24
C TYR A 194 -3.09 -21.57 14.60
N ASN A 195 -2.67 -21.66 15.87
CA ASN A 195 -1.33 -21.22 16.30
C ASN A 195 -0.22 -22.02 15.63
N LEU A 196 -0.41 -23.35 15.50
CA LEU A 196 0.55 -24.23 14.86
C LEU A 196 0.67 -23.91 13.37
N TYR A 197 -0.46 -23.76 12.68
CA TYR A 197 -0.50 -23.42 11.27
C TYR A 197 0.16 -22.06 11.00
N PHE A 198 -0.19 -21.03 11.78
CA PHE A 198 0.45 -19.72 11.72
C PHE A 198 1.96 -19.80 11.94
N THR A 199 2.37 -20.58 12.95
CA THR A 199 3.78 -20.74 13.30
C THR A 199 4.59 -21.33 12.15
N GLN A 200 4.06 -22.37 11.51
CA GLN A 200 4.72 -23.07 10.41
C GLN A 200 4.75 -22.24 9.11
N LYS A 201 3.63 -21.62 8.77
CA LYS A 201 3.43 -20.98 7.45
C LYS A 201 3.96 -19.55 7.37
N ILE A 202 3.95 -18.81 8.49
CA ILE A 202 4.38 -17.41 8.50
C ILE A 202 5.47 -17.20 9.54
N ARG A 203 5.16 -17.41 10.82
CA ARG A 203 6.01 -16.94 11.93
C ARG A 203 7.46 -17.37 11.78
N ASN A 204 7.71 -18.67 11.63
CA ASN A 204 9.07 -19.22 11.52
C ASN A 204 9.71 -18.91 10.17
N GLN A 205 8.90 -18.73 9.11
CA GLN A 205 9.41 -18.46 7.75
C GLN A 205 10.05 -17.08 7.64
N ILE A 206 9.61 -16.12 8.47
CA ILE A 206 10.12 -14.74 8.44
C ILE A 206 10.78 -14.30 9.76
N GLY A 207 10.92 -15.21 10.73
CA GLY A 207 11.58 -14.95 12.01
C GLY A 207 10.78 -14.05 12.95
N MET A 208 9.45 -14.16 12.95
CA MET A 208 8.61 -13.48 13.94
C MET A 208 8.63 -14.19 15.30
N ASN A 209 8.44 -13.40 16.35
CA ASN A 209 8.05 -13.88 17.68
C ASN A 209 6.55 -13.71 17.88
N GLY A 210 6.01 -14.30 18.94
CA GLY A 210 4.64 -14.09 19.37
C GLY A 210 3.76 -15.33 19.38
N ILE A 211 2.50 -15.11 19.76
CA ILE A 211 1.48 -16.15 19.93
C ILE A 211 0.07 -15.55 19.78
N TRP A 212 -0.87 -16.35 19.28
CA TRP A 212 -2.29 -16.04 19.30
C TRP A 212 -2.91 -16.46 20.63
N LEU A 213 -3.60 -15.53 21.29
CA LEU A 213 -4.29 -15.76 22.56
C LEU A 213 -5.76 -15.41 22.43
N LYS A 214 -6.63 -16.30 22.94
CA LYS A 214 -8.05 -16.03 23.04
C LYS A 214 -8.34 -15.02 24.16
N LEU A 215 -9.09 -13.98 23.83
CA LEU A 215 -9.57 -12.94 24.73
C LEU A 215 -11.08 -12.77 24.51
N GLY A 216 -11.88 -13.41 25.37
CA GLY A 216 -13.31 -13.59 25.11
C GLY A 216 -13.52 -14.42 23.84
N TYR A 217 -14.40 -13.96 22.94
CA TYR A 217 -14.59 -14.58 21.63
C TYR A 217 -13.43 -14.36 20.66
N ASN A 218 -12.68 -13.27 20.83
CA ASN A 218 -11.63 -12.87 19.91
C ASN A 218 -10.37 -13.72 20.07
N ASN A 219 -9.60 -13.81 18.99
CA ASN A 219 -8.24 -14.32 19.01
C ASN A 219 -7.29 -13.19 18.60
N VAL A 220 -6.34 -12.86 19.46
CA VAL A 220 -5.48 -11.68 19.32
C VAL A 220 -4.02 -12.11 19.28
N TYR A 221 -3.30 -11.64 18.28
CA TYR A 221 -1.86 -11.89 18.18
C TYR A 221 -1.07 -10.93 19.06
N PHE A 222 -0.08 -11.46 19.77
CA PHE A 222 0.85 -10.71 20.60
C PHE A 222 2.27 -10.92 20.08
N SER A 223 3.03 -9.85 19.84
CA SER A 223 4.44 -9.93 19.47
C SER A 223 5.20 -8.66 19.82
N ASN A 224 6.52 -8.65 19.59
CA ASN A 224 7.29 -7.40 19.57
C ASN A 224 7.07 -6.61 18.27
N ALA A 225 7.44 -5.33 18.27
CA ALA A 225 7.28 -4.43 17.12
C ALA A 225 8.08 -4.89 15.89
N ARG A 226 9.28 -5.44 16.10
CA ARG A 226 10.11 -6.02 15.04
C ARG A 226 9.41 -7.14 14.28
N SER A 227 8.60 -7.97 14.95
CA SER A 227 7.81 -9.02 14.28
C SER A 227 6.73 -8.44 13.37
N MET A 228 6.07 -7.36 13.79
CA MET A 228 5.12 -6.64 12.93
C MET A 228 5.81 -6.03 11.71
N ALA A 229 7.01 -5.48 11.90
CA ALA A 229 7.81 -4.93 10.82
C ALA A 229 8.28 -6.01 9.81
N ARG A 230 8.66 -7.21 10.30
CA ARG A 230 8.96 -8.37 9.45
C ARG A 230 7.75 -8.77 8.60
N TYR A 231 6.55 -8.82 9.20
CA TYR A 231 5.34 -9.09 8.45
C TYR A 231 5.08 -8.01 7.37
N GLY A 232 5.34 -6.75 7.69
CA GLY A 232 5.31 -5.65 6.71
C GLY A 232 6.23 -5.87 5.52
N ILE A 233 7.48 -6.27 5.77
CA ILE A 233 8.46 -6.57 4.71
C ILE A 233 7.94 -7.71 3.81
N LEU A 234 7.39 -8.78 4.38
CA LEU A 234 6.85 -9.90 3.61
C LEU A 234 5.77 -9.45 2.62
N ILE A 235 4.81 -8.65 3.08
CA ILE A 235 3.69 -8.19 2.25
C ILE A 235 4.17 -7.16 1.22
N ALA A 236 5.03 -6.22 1.62
CA ALA A 236 5.62 -5.23 0.72
C ALA A 236 6.43 -5.88 -0.42
N ASN A 237 7.03 -7.05 -0.16
CA ASN A 237 7.76 -7.85 -1.15
C ASN A 237 6.89 -8.92 -1.82
N ASN A 238 5.57 -8.67 -1.90
CA ASN A 238 4.63 -9.53 -2.62
C ASN A 238 4.74 -11.00 -2.19
N GLY A 239 4.84 -11.27 -0.88
CA GLY A 239 4.89 -12.62 -0.34
C GLY A 239 6.27 -13.30 -0.37
N PHE A 240 7.33 -12.59 -0.80
CA PHE A 240 8.70 -13.08 -0.72
C PHE A 240 9.38 -12.70 0.60
N TRP A 241 10.18 -13.62 1.10
CA TRP A 241 11.18 -13.39 2.13
C TRP A 241 12.53 -13.89 1.62
N GLU A 242 13.41 -12.96 1.24
CA GLU A 242 14.65 -13.27 0.51
C GLU A 242 14.34 -14.11 -0.76
N ASP A 243 14.83 -15.34 -0.82
CA ASP A 243 14.64 -16.30 -1.90
C ASP A 243 13.36 -17.14 -1.75
N LYS A 244 12.68 -17.06 -0.60
CA LYS A 244 11.50 -17.88 -0.31
C LYS A 244 10.22 -17.18 -0.73
N ASN A 245 9.49 -17.80 -1.66
CA ASN A 245 8.13 -17.40 -2.03
C ASN A 245 7.11 -18.04 -1.07
N ILE A 246 6.80 -17.36 0.03
CA ILE A 246 5.91 -17.86 1.09
C ILE A 246 4.44 -17.76 0.65
N ILE A 247 4.03 -16.60 0.13
CA ILE A 247 2.71 -16.36 -0.44
C ILE A 247 2.86 -16.26 -1.97
N LYS A 248 2.63 -17.39 -2.63
CA LYS A 248 2.82 -17.63 -4.06
C LYS A 248 1.66 -17.12 -4.91
N ASP A 249 0.44 -17.13 -4.37
CA ASP A 249 -0.76 -16.64 -5.08
C ASP A 249 -0.73 -15.12 -5.21
N LYS A 250 -0.20 -14.65 -6.35
CA LYS A 250 -0.08 -13.22 -6.65
C LYS A 250 -1.42 -12.57 -6.95
N ALA A 251 -2.40 -13.34 -7.44
CA ALA A 251 -3.75 -12.84 -7.66
C ALA A 251 -4.42 -12.54 -6.31
N TYR A 252 -4.27 -13.44 -5.34
CA TYR A 252 -4.75 -13.23 -3.97
C TYR A 252 -4.06 -12.02 -3.32
N LEU A 253 -2.72 -11.93 -3.38
CA LEU A 253 -2.00 -10.76 -2.84
C LEU A 253 -2.43 -9.45 -3.50
N ASN A 254 -2.71 -9.46 -4.81
CA ASN A 254 -3.27 -8.28 -5.45
C ASN A 254 -4.67 -7.94 -4.92
N GLN A 255 -5.50 -8.93 -4.62
CA GLN A 255 -6.83 -8.73 -4.05
C GLN A 255 -6.80 -8.21 -2.60
N ILE A 256 -5.83 -8.60 -1.77
CA ILE A 256 -5.78 -8.10 -0.40
C ILE A 256 -5.49 -6.60 -0.33
N ILE A 257 -4.72 -6.06 -1.28
CA ILE A 257 -4.32 -4.64 -1.33
C ILE A 257 -5.10 -3.80 -2.37
N ASN A 258 -6.19 -4.34 -2.92
CA ASN A 258 -7.08 -3.60 -3.82
C ASN A 258 -8.53 -3.69 -3.34
N THR A 259 -9.34 -2.75 -3.84
CA THR A 259 -10.76 -2.66 -3.50
C THR A 259 -11.44 -4.01 -3.74
N SER A 260 -11.96 -4.61 -2.66
CA SER A 260 -12.49 -5.97 -2.72
C SER A 260 -13.97 -6.04 -3.12
N GLN A 261 -14.67 -4.90 -3.06
CA GLN A 261 -16.12 -4.75 -3.26
C GLN A 261 -16.49 -3.25 -3.37
N GLU A 262 -17.64 -2.91 -3.97
CA GLU A 262 -18.00 -1.53 -4.34
C GLU A 262 -18.60 -0.66 -3.20
N LEU A 263 -19.05 -1.26 -2.10
CA LEU A 263 -19.69 -0.60 -0.96
C LEU A 263 -18.69 0.18 -0.09
N ASN A 264 -17.48 -0.34 0.12
CA ASN A 264 -16.38 0.34 0.82
C ASN A 264 -15.11 0.23 -0.02
N LYS A 265 -14.87 1.26 -0.84
CA LYS A 265 -13.75 1.29 -1.78
C LYS A 265 -12.39 1.21 -1.10
N SER A 266 -12.31 1.68 0.15
CA SER A 266 -11.10 1.71 0.98
C SER A 266 -10.83 0.42 1.77
N TYR A 267 -11.41 -0.72 1.35
CA TYR A 267 -11.24 -2.01 2.01
C TYR A 267 -10.84 -3.12 1.03
N GLY A 268 -9.87 -3.95 1.45
CA GLY A 268 -9.44 -5.17 0.77
C GLY A 268 -9.84 -6.43 1.55
N TYR A 269 -9.03 -7.48 1.50
CA TYR A 269 -9.25 -8.68 2.33
C TYR A 269 -8.66 -8.47 3.73
N LEU A 270 -9.45 -7.88 4.62
CA LEU A 270 -9.09 -7.48 5.97
C LEU A 270 -8.00 -6.39 6.07
N TRP A 271 -7.70 -5.71 4.96
CA TRP A 271 -6.74 -4.61 4.86
C TRP A 271 -7.44 -3.28 4.60
N TRP A 272 -6.88 -2.20 5.14
CA TRP A 272 -7.32 -0.83 4.88
C TRP A 272 -6.51 -0.21 3.74
N LEU A 273 -7.18 0.45 2.81
CA LEU A 273 -6.58 0.95 1.56
C LEU A 273 -6.67 2.48 1.50
N ASN A 274 -5.54 3.13 1.25
CA ASN A 274 -5.51 4.57 0.97
C ASN A 274 -5.78 4.86 -0.52
N GLY A 275 -5.90 6.15 -0.85
CA GLY A 275 -5.95 6.60 -2.26
C GLY A 275 -7.28 6.36 -2.97
N LYS A 276 -8.30 5.88 -2.26
CA LYS A 276 -9.64 5.62 -2.79
C LYS A 276 -10.54 6.82 -2.58
N GLU A 277 -11.51 6.99 -3.48
CA GLU A 277 -12.43 8.14 -3.48
C GLU A 277 -13.42 8.17 -2.31
N SER A 278 -13.68 7.02 -1.70
CA SER A 278 -14.58 6.91 -0.55
C SER A 278 -14.14 5.84 0.43
N CYS A 279 -14.55 6.01 1.69
CA CYS A 279 -14.33 5.06 2.76
C CYS A 279 -15.56 4.88 3.64
N MET A 280 -15.67 3.69 4.22
CA MET A 280 -16.46 3.43 5.42
C MET A 280 -15.51 2.96 6.51
N ILE A 281 -15.91 3.13 7.76
CA ILE A 281 -15.06 2.97 8.95
C ILE A 281 -15.77 2.10 10.00
N PRO A 282 -15.04 1.53 10.98
CA PRO A 282 -15.64 0.68 11.98
C PRO A 282 -16.73 1.41 12.79
N GLY A 283 -17.81 0.70 13.10
CA GLY A 283 -18.92 1.23 13.88
C GLY A 283 -19.92 2.11 13.12
N SER A 284 -19.70 2.38 11.83
CA SER A 284 -20.58 3.23 11.01
C SER A 284 -20.92 2.59 9.67
N SER A 285 -22.16 2.78 9.22
CA SER A 285 -22.59 2.48 7.85
C SER A 285 -22.57 3.71 6.94
N MET A 286 -22.02 4.84 7.40
CA MET A 286 -21.88 6.06 6.60
C MET A 286 -20.72 5.93 5.62
N VAL A 287 -20.95 6.41 4.39
CA VAL A 287 -19.90 6.56 3.37
C VAL A 287 -19.35 7.98 3.44
N PHE A 288 -18.03 8.08 3.56
CA PHE A 288 -17.30 9.35 3.54
C PHE A 288 -16.58 9.48 2.19
N ASN A 289 -16.78 10.60 1.50
CA ASN A 289 -16.12 10.89 0.22
C ASN A 289 -14.73 11.47 0.44
N SER A 290 -13.85 10.68 1.08
CA SER A 290 -12.47 11.04 1.37
C SER A 290 -11.58 9.81 1.40
N MET A 291 -10.29 10.02 1.11
CA MET A 291 -9.23 9.05 1.40
C MET A 291 -9.10 8.81 2.91
N LEU A 292 -8.64 7.62 3.30
CA LEU A 292 -8.39 7.26 4.71
C LEU A 292 -7.28 8.11 5.34
N MET A 293 -6.22 8.38 4.59
CA MET A 293 -5.04 9.12 5.03
C MET A 293 -4.61 10.10 3.92
N PRO A 294 -5.24 11.28 3.82
CA PRO A 294 -4.98 12.24 2.75
C PRO A 294 -3.51 12.69 2.60
N ASP A 295 -2.75 12.74 3.70
CA ASP A 295 -1.34 13.13 3.69
C ASP A 295 -0.38 11.96 3.40
N ALA A 296 -0.90 10.75 3.28
CA ALA A 296 -0.12 9.56 2.95
C ALA A 296 -0.07 9.33 1.43
N PRO A 297 0.96 8.64 0.90
CA PRO A 297 0.95 8.17 -0.48
C PRO A 297 -0.31 7.37 -0.82
N LYS A 298 -0.83 7.54 -2.04
CA LYS A 298 -2.11 6.94 -2.47
C LYS A 298 -2.07 5.41 -2.50
N ASP A 299 -0.90 4.82 -2.65
CA ASP A 299 -0.71 3.37 -2.68
C ASP A 299 -0.49 2.76 -1.30
N VAL A 300 -0.66 3.54 -0.23
CA VAL A 300 -0.59 3.03 1.13
C VAL A 300 -1.69 2.02 1.40
N TYR A 301 -1.32 0.91 2.01
CA TYR A 301 -2.25 0.00 2.66
C TYR A 301 -1.78 -0.30 4.09
N ALA A 302 -2.73 -0.57 4.98
CA ALA A 302 -2.45 -0.65 6.41
C ALA A 302 -3.24 -1.73 7.15
N ALA A 303 -2.58 -2.33 8.14
CA ALA A 303 -3.23 -3.06 9.20
C ALA A 303 -3.54 -2.09 10.34
N LEU A 304 -4.81 -1.90 10.68
CA LEU A 304 -5.25 -0.95 11.71
C LEU A 304 -5.95 -1.69 12.86
N GLY A 305 -5.40 -1.53 14.06
CA GLY A 305 -5.90 -2.09 15.31
C GLY A 305 -6.37 -1.01 16.28
N LYS A 306 -7.24 -1.42 17.22
CA LYS A 306 -7.65 -0.60 18.37
C LYS A 306 -6.42 -0.05 19.11
N ASP A 307 -6.57 1.12 19.72
CA ASP A 307 -5.53 1.80 20.49
C ASP A 307 -4.27 2.14 19.67
N GLY A 308 -4.39 2.17 18.34
CA GLY A 308 -3.33 2.56 17.42
C GLY A 308 -2.28 1.47 17.18
N GLN A 309 -2.64 0.18 17.15
CA GLN A 309 -1.72 -0.85 16.66
C GLN A 309 -1.70 -0.78 15.14
N ILE A 310 -0.58 -0.37 14.56
CA ILE A 310 -0.54 -0.02 13.13
C ILE A 310 0.68 -0.62 12.47
N LEU A 311 0.45 -1.23 11.31
CA LEU A 311 1.43 -1.50 10.28
C LEU A 311 1.00 -0.76 9.02
N ASN A 312 1.82 0.16 8.53
CA ASN A 312 1.54 0.98 7.36
C ASN A 312 2.63 0.75 6.31
N ILE A 313 2.23 0.52 5.06
CA ILE A 313 3.13 0.13 3.98
C ILE A 313 2.87 1.03 2.78
N SER A 314 3.90 1.73 2.29
CA SER A 314 3.88 2.52 1.04
C SER A 314 4.87 1.90 0.05
N PRO A 315 4.39 1.08 -0.92
CA PRO A 315 5.24 0.44 -1.92
C PRO A 315 6.08 1.42 -2.73
N SER A 316 5.48 2.48 -3.24
CA SER A 316 6.12 3.48 -4.12
C SER A 316 7.29 4.20 -3.48
N THR A 317 7.25 4.36 -2.16
CA THR A 317 8.31 5.01 -1.39
C THR A 317 9.25 4.01 -0.73
N GLY A 318 8.95 2.71 -0.76
CA GLY A 318 9.71 1.70 -0.01
C GLY A 318 9.63 1.89 1.52
N ILE A 319 8.66 2.67 2.00
CA ILE A 319 8.50 2.97 3.42
C ILE A 319 7.54 1.97 4.06
N ILE A 320 7.95 1.44 5.20
CA ILE A 320 7.08 0.67 6.10
C ILE A 320 7.24 1.28 7.48
N TRP A 321 6.14 1.55 8.19
CA TRP A 321 6.24 1.91 9.59
C TRP A 321 5.28 1.12 10.46
N VAL A 322 5.72 0.90 11.70
CA VAL A 322 5.01 0.18 12.74
C VAL A 322 4.85 1.10 13.94
N ARG A 323 3.66 1.09 14.53
CA ARG A 323 3.40 1.71 15.81
C ARG A 323 2.66 0.73 16.72
N MET A 324 3.17 0.55 17.94
CA MET A 324 2.48 -0.11 19.04
C MET A 324 2.33 0.87 20.20
N GLY A 325 1.20 0.84 20.88
CA GLY A 325 1.01 1.67 22.06
C GLY A 325 -0.39 1.61 22.65
N GLU A 326 -0.69 2.59 23.48
CA GLU A 326 -2.03 2.78 24.06
C GLU A 326 -2.81 3.79 23.23
N ARG A 327 -4.08 4.02 23.59
CA ARG A 327 -4.97 4.89 22.82
C ARG A 327 -4.35 6.30 22.62
N PRO A 328 -4.14 6.77 21.38
CA PRO A 328 -3.48 8.06 21.11
C PRO A 328 -4.38 9.27 21.41
N ASP A 329 -5.69 9.15 21.28
CA ASP A 329 -6.66 10.19 21.63
C ASP A 329 -8.07 9.62 21.87
N ASN A 330 -8.98 10.46 22.37
CA ASN A 330 -10.37 10.10 22.65
C ASN A 330 -11.28 10.13 21.41
N GLN A 331 -10.74 10.21 20.18
CA GLN A 331 -11.56 10.29 18.97
C GLN A 331 -12.15 8.93 18.58
N PHE A 332 -13.18 8.96 17.72
CA PHE A 332 -13.82 7.76 17.16
C PHE A 332 -12.97 7.10 16.06
N PHE A 333 -12.19 7.87 15.29
CA PHE A 333 -11.42 7.39 14.12
C PHE A 333 -9.92 7.25 14.43
N ILE A 334 -9.63 6.64 15.58
CA ILE A 334 -8.31 6.62 16.24
C ILE A 334 -7.18 6.32 15.24
N SER A 335 -7.27 5.17 14.56
CA SER A 335 -6.12 4.65 13.81
C SER A 335 -5.90 5.34 12.47
N THR A 336 -6.94 5.84 11.80
CA THR A 336 -6.81 6.54 10.51
C THR A 336 -6.35 7.98 10.69
N ASN A 337 -6.92 8.72 11.65
CA ASN A 337 -6.50 10.09 11.95
C ASN A 337 -5.07 10.12 12.47
N PHE A 338 -4.74 9.24 13.42
CA PHE A 338 -3.36 9.13 13.91
C PHE A 338 -2.39 8.71 12.79
N SER A 339 -2.77 7.79 11.89
CA SER A 339 -1.91 7.44 10.76
C SER A 339 -1.68 8.63 9.83
N ASN A 340 -2.72 9.46 9.59
CA ASN A 340 -2.58 10.68 8.82
C ASN A 340 -1.62 11.68 9.48
N ASP A 341 -1.76 11.90 10.79
CA ASP A 341 -0.86 12.75 11.57
C ASP A 341 0.60 12.25 11.48
N VAL A 342 0.82 10.94 11.62
CA VAL A 342 2.15 10.34 11.42
C VAL A 342 2.69 10.67 10.03
N TRP A 343 1.88 10.54 8.98
CA TRP A 343 2.30 10.92 7.63
C TRP A 343 2.60 12.42 7.48
N GLN A 344 1.87 13.32 8.15
CA GLN A 344 2.20 14.74 8.17
C GLN A 344 3.57 15.02 8.79
N TYR A 345 3.94 14.34 9.88
CA TYR A 345 5.28 14.43 10.46
C TYR A 345 6.34 13.78 9.55
N LEU A 346 6.04 12.61 8.98
CA LEU A 346 6.94 11.93 8.05
C LEU A 346 7.19 12.78 6.81
N ASN A 347 6.20 13.49 6.26
CA ASN A 347 6.37 14.40 5.12
C ASN A 347 7.28 15.61 5.45
N GLN A 348 7.40 15.98 6.72
CA GLN A 348 8.36 17.01 7.14
C GLN A 348 9.78 16.46 7.28
N ILE A 349 9.92 15.19 7.67
CA ILE A 349 11.21 14.49 7.79
C ILE A 349 11.72 14.10 6.39
N ILE A 350 10.86 13.52 5.57
CA ILE A 350 11.18 13.02 4.24
C ILE A 350 11.20 14.20 3.30
N LYS A 351 12.39 14.76 3.09
CA LYS A 351 12.59 15.67 1.96
C LYS A 351 12.44 14.87 0.68
N PRO A 352 11.60 15.30 -0.29
CA PRO A 352 11.70 14.73 -1.61
C PRO A 352 13.14 14.91 -2.06
N LEU A 353 13.79 13.81 -2.48
CA LEU A 353 15.14 13.86 -3.05
C LEU A 353 15.11 14.94 -4.10
N SER A 354 15.78 16.05 -3.81
CA SER A 354 15.86 17.17 -4.72
C SER A 354 16.76 16.71 -5.86
N VAL A 355 16.20 16.08 -6.88
CA VAL A 355 16.37 16.73 -8.17
C VAL A 355 15.54 17.98 -8.00
N THR A 356 16.19 19.13 -7.87
CA THR A 356 15.52 20.39 -8.15
C THR A 356 15.02 20.30 -9.58
N ASP A 357 13.83 19.75 -9.78
CA ASP A 357 12.91 20.38 -10.69
C ASP A 357 12.64 21.72 -10.03
N GLN A 358 13.42 22.72 -10.44
CA GLN A 358 12.91 24.07 -10.37
C GLN A 358 11.58 24.02 -11.12
N PHE A 359 10.47 23.94 -10.38
CA PHE A 359 9.25 24.58 -10.82
C PHE A 359 9.58 26.07 -10.88
N SER A 360 10.33 26.48 -11.90
CA SER A 360 10.20 27.82 -12.42
C SER A 360 8.73 27.95 -12.77
N ASP A 361 8.12 29.06 -12.38
CA ASP A 361 6.82 29.47 -12.90
C ASP A 361 6.73 29.07 -14.38
N LYS A 362 5.66 28.34 -14.75
CA LYS A 362 5.50 27.85 -16.13
C LYS A 362 5.50 29.05 -17.08
N ASN A 363 6.66 29.30 -17.65
CA ASN A 363 6.91 30.43 -18.54
C ASN A 363 6.48 30.12 -19.98
N ILE A 364 5.93 28.93 -20.23
CA ILE A 364 5.55 28.41 -21.54
C ILE A 364 4.18 27.76 -21.43
N ILE A 365 3.23 28.22 -22.23
CA ILE A 365 1.88 27.66 -22.36
C ILE A 365 1.71 27.13 -23.78
N ILE A 366 1.19 25.91 -23.94
CA ILE A 366 0.90 25.31 -25.24
C ILE A 366 -0.62 25.28 -25.47
N SER A 367 -1.07 25.85 -26.59
CA SER A 367 -2.49 25.86 -26.99
C SER A 367 -2.64 25.68 -28.51
N SER A 368 -3.59 24.93 -29.03
CA SER A 368 -4.52 24.04 -28.34
C SER A 368 -3.82 22.75 -27.89
N ASN A 369 -4.24 22.23 -26.74
CA ASN A 369 -3.79 20.93 -26.23
C ASN A 369 -5.01 20.24 -25.59
N PRO A 370 -5.62 19.23 -26.25
CA PRO A 370 -5.13 18.51 -27.42
C PRO A 370 -5.04 19.33 -28.72
N ALA A 371 -4.07 19.00 -29.56
CA ALA A 371 -3.70 19.70 -30.79
C ALA A 371 -4.09 18.87 -32.03
N LEU A 372 -4.55 19.56 -33.08
CA LEU A 372 -4.93 18.95 -34.36
C LEU A 372 -3.77 19.01 -35.36
N ASP A 373 -3.61 20.18 -35.99
CA ASP A 373 -2.61 20.41 -37.05
C ASP A 373 -1.47 21.33 -36.61
N TYR A 374 -1.66 22.08 -35.52
CA TYR A 374 -0.67 23.02 -35.01
C TYR A 374 -0.76 23.16 -33.49
N ILE A 375 0.34 23.60 -32.90
CA ILE A 375 0.39 24.13 -31.53
C ILE A 375 0.84 25.59 -31.57
N GLU A 376 0.36 26.37 -30.62
CA GLU A 376 0.79 27.73 -30.33
C GLU A 376 1.48 27.74 -28.98
N ILE A 377 2.59 28.45 -28.92
CA ILE A 377 3.44 28.54 -27.74
C ILE A 377 3.43 30.00 -27.31
N THR A 378 2.89 30.24 -26.14
CA THR A 378 2.92 31.56 -25.50
C THR A 378 4.01 31.54 -24.43
N SER A 379 4.91 32.51 -24.45
CA SER A 379 5.95 32.64 -23.43
C SER A 379 6.02 34.04 -22.85
N ASN A 380 6.13 34.12 -21.52
CA ASN A 380 6.35 35.37 -20.80
C ASN A 380 7.85 35.71 -20.64
N MET A 381 8.75 34.98 -21.31
CA MET A 381 10.19 35.19 -21.21
C MET A 381 10.65 36.39 -22.05
N SER A 382 11.32 37.35 -21.41
CA SER A 382 12.17 38.34 -22.09
C SER A 382 13.54 37.71 -22.34
N PHE A 383 13.79 37.26 -23.57
CA PHE A 383 15.09 36.72 -23.95
C PHE A 383 16.08 37.85 -24.27
N PRO A 384 17.36 37.75 -23.84
CA PRO A 384 18.40 38.69 -24.30
C PRO A 384 18.55 38.59 -25.82
N SER A 385 18.55 39.73 -26.49
CA SER A 385 18.22 39.96 -27.90
C SER A 385 19.11 39.31 -28.97
N ASN A 386 19.98 38.34 -28.65
CA ASN A 386 20.99 37.79 -29.57
C ASN A 386 21.20 36.26 -29.50
N ARG A 387 20.23 35.46 -29.01
CA ARG A 387 20.32 33.98 -29.07
C ARG A 387 19.12 33.36 -29.78
N GLU A 388 19.37 32.66 -30.87
CA GLU A 388 18.41 31.71 -31.44
C GLU A 388 18.19 30.57 -30.43
N SER A 389 16.93 30.27 -30.10
CA SER A 389 16.61 29.11 -29.27
C SER A 389 16.01 28.00 -30.12
N GLU A 390 16.54 26.79 -29.96
CA GLU A 390 16.07 25.59 -30.65
C GLU A 390 14.95 24.95 -29.82
N ILE A 391 13.76 24.84 -30.42
CA ILE A 391 12.64 24.05 -29.90
C ILE A 391 12.80 22.63 -30.41
N LYS A 392 12.71 21.65 -29.51
CA LYS A 392 12.74 20.21 -29.84
C LYS A 392 11.46 19.53 -29.41
N ILE A 393 10.89 18.70 -30.27
CA ILE A 393 9.76 17.84 -29.93
C ILE A 393 10.24 16.40 -29.86
N TYR A 394 9.84 15.71 -28.80
CA TYR A 394 10.16 14.31 -28.53
C TYR A 394 8.90 13.46 -28.45
N ASN A 395 8.98 12.21 -28.90
CA ASN A 395 7.95 11.21 -28.66
C ASN A 395 8.10 10.58 -27.26
N THR A 396 7.20 9.67 -26.88
CA THR A 396 7.22 8.97 -25.58
C THR A 396 8.42 8.03 -25.39
N LEU A 397 9.16 7.72 -26.46
CA LEU A 397 10.40 6.93 -26.42
C LEU A 397 11.64 7.82 -26.22
N GLY A 398 11.47 9.14 -26.16
CA GLY A 398 12.57 10.11 -26.01
C GLY A 398 13.29 10.44 -27.31
N GLU A 399 12.77 10.03 -28.47
CA GLU A 399 13.35 10.34 -29.77
C GLU A 399 12.95 11.75 -30.20
N CYS A 400 13.92 12.56 -30.64
CA CYS A 400 13.64 13.89 -31.17
C CYS A 400 13.02 13.77 -32.57
N VAL A 401 11.72 14.03 -32.67
CA VAL A 401 10.92 13.88 -33.90
C VAL A 401 10.80 15.18 -34.70
N MET A 402 11.05 16.33 -34.09
CA MET A 402 11.02 17.63 -34.76
C MET A 402 11.95 18.64 -34.10
N LYS A 403 12.53 19.52 -34.90
CA LYS A 403 13.31 20.68 -34.47
C LYS A 403 12.80 21.94 -35.16
N VAL A 404 12.59 22.99 -34.39
CA VAL A 404 12.14 24.29 -34.89
C VAL A 404 13.06 25.36 -34.33
N VAL A 405 13.65 26.16 -35.22
CA VAL A 405 14.45 27.33 -34.81
C VAL A 405 13.50 28.49 -34.61
N VAL A 406 13.56 29.16 -33.47
CA VAL A 406 12.65 30.27 -33.14
C VAL A 406 13.43 31.55 -32.84
N HIS A 407 12.90 32.65 -33.36
CA HIS A 407 13.33 33.99 -33.01
C HIS A 407 12.53 34.47 -31.80
N CYS A 408 13.20 34.53 -30.65
CA CYS A 408 12.62 34.67 -29.32
C CYS A 408 11.98 36.04 -28.99
N ASN A 409 11.66 36.87 -29.99
CA ASN A 409 11.06 38.19 -29.82
C ASN A 409 9.55 38.23 -30.11
N VAL A 410 8.90 37.07 -30.33
CA VAL A 410 7.46 36.99 -30.61
C VAL A 410 6.74 36.34 -29.42
N PRO A 411 5.74 37.01 -28.80
CA PRO A 411 5.05 36.50 -27.62
C PRO A 411 4.20 35.24 -27.88
N LEU A 412 3.90 34.96 -29.15
CA LEU A 412 3.14 33.80 -29.60
C LEU A 412 3.82 33.18 -30.84
N GLN A 413 4.18 31.90 -30.78
CA GLN A 413 4.75 31.16 -31.90
C GLN A 413 3.86 29.98 -32.27
N ARG A 414 3.45 29.89 -33.54
CA ARG A 414 2.71 28.75 -34.08
C ARG A 414 3.67 27.75 -34.74
N ILE A 415 3.51 26.46 -34.42
CA ILE A 415 4.29 25.34 -34.97
C ILE A 415 3.33 24.36 -35.63
N ASP A 416 3.59 24.05 -36.89
CA ASP A 416 2.89 23.02 -37.65
C ASP A 416 3.33 21.62 -37.20
N ILE A 417 2.36 20.82 -36.76
CA ILE A 417 2.54 19.43 -36.31
C ILE A 417 1.67 18.46 -37.12
N SER A 418 1.15 18.89 -38.28
CA SER A 418 0.29 18.11 -39.18
C SER A 418 0.96 16.87 -39.79
N HIS A 419 2.25 16.66 -39.54
CA HIS A 419 2.99 15.46 -39.92
C HIS A 419 3.29 14.52 -38.73
N LEU A 420 3.03 14.93 -37.49
CA LEU A 420 3.19 14.06 -36.32
C LEU A 420 2.00 13.09 -36.20
N PRO A 421 2.23 11.77 -35.99
CA PRO A 421 1.17 10.82 -35.68
C PRO A 421 0.37 11.18 -34.41
N VAL A 422 -0.85 10.67 -34.29
CA VAL A 422 -1.65 10.77 -33.05
C VAL A 422 -0.85 10.18 -31.89
N GLY A 423 -0.72 10.92 -30.79
CA GLY A 423 0.11 10.50 -29.67
C GLY A 423 0.46 11.62 -28.70
N ILE A 424 1.23 11.25 -27.67
CA ILE A 424 1.75 12.18 -26.66
C ILE A 424 3.17 12.60 -27.05
N TYR A 425 3.43 13.90 -26.96
CA TYR A 425 4.72 14.48 -27.27
C TYR A 425 5.17 15.42 -26.17
N PHE A 426 6.48 15.63 -26.09
CA PHE A 426 7.13 16.55 -25.17
C PHE A 426 7.87 17.60 -25.97
N ILE A 427 7.55 18.87 -25.74
CA ILE A 427 8.30 19.99 -26.32
C ILE A 427 9.33 20.46 -25.31
N LYS A 428 10.56 20.72 -25.76
CA LYS A 428 11.65 21.26 -24.96
C LYS A 428 12.12 22.59 -25.54
N ILE A 429 12.17 23.61 -24.70
CA ILE A 429 12.67 24.95 -25.02
C ILE A 429 13.65 25.36 -23.91
N GLY A 430 14.95 25.42 -24.23
CA GLY A 430 15.97 25.55 -23.19
C GLY A 430 15.91 24.38 -22.20
N ASP A 431 15.76 24.69 -20.91
CA ASP A 431 15.63 23.69 -19.83
C ASP A 431 14.17 23.33 -19.50
N GLN A 432 13.20 23.97 -20.13
CA GLN A 432 11.78 23.74 -19.89
C GLN A 432 11.24 22.62 -20.80
N THR A 433 10.42 21.73 -20.23
CA THR A 433 9.75 20.66 -21.00
C THR A 433 8.26 20.64 -20.69
N GLU A 434 7.42 20.66 -21.72
CA GLU A 434 5.95 20.64 -21.59
C GLU A 434 5.33 19.53 -22.44
N LYS A 435 4.18 19.01 -22.01
CA LYS A 435 3.49 17.89 -22.66
C LYS A 435 2.32 18.39 -23.51
N PHE A 436 2.21 17.90 -24.75
CA PHE A 436 1.00 18.06 -25.55
C PHE A 436 0.56 16.75 -26.22
N MET A 437 -0.71 16.69 -26.59
CA MET A 437 -1.30 15.54 -27.25
C MET A 437 -1.74 15.92 -28.66
N VAL A 438 -1.43 15.09 -29.64
CA VAL A 438 -1.97 15.20 -31.01
C VAL A 438 -3.18 14.27 -31.12
N VAL A 439 -4.35 14.83 -31.43
CA VAL A 439 -5.61 14.09 -31.66
C VAL A 439 -6.12 14.47 -33.03
N ARG A 440 -6.34 13.52 -33.92
CA ARG A 440 -6.96 13.75 -35.23
C ARG A 440 -8.21 12.91 -35.35
#